data_AF-G7EPY5-F1
#
_entry.id   AF-G7EPY5-F1
#
_cell.length_a   1.000
_cell.length_b   1.000
_cell.length_c   1.000
_cell.angle_alpha   90.00
_cell.angle_beta   90.00
_cell.angle_gamma   90.00
#
_symmetry.space_group_name_H-M   'P 1'
#
loop_
_entity.id
_entity.type
_entity.pdbx_description
1 polymer ?
#
loop_
_entity_poly.entity_id
_entity_poly.type
_entity_poly.pdbx_seq_one_letter_code
_entity_poly.pdbx_strand_id
1 'polypeptide(L)'
;MKKSYVIALVIIVAGLVWFLGQGNASYSASQTTAKEHNKTPELAAMSAKSEVPAVKSSIKKMPEEQHEFNEDIAKAASAVAQQYQQSLAFPPYSQPLTVNDEDRLKPNQFFPVSSPVGEQGGELTLSLSQYRYVYPQAIKLTISAQNLGKAQVTLSDTDTKQPLKTHSGVARDNELAITFKGEEDYPRNLQLLVEADIAGKMVPVVAQIQYMPPSATLTSFDNAYPRNDNMIVPANLTVIKSGLYRLRANLYSGTSPLAHLVAKARLNEGSQQIDFKAHWSVLPKQTNDLRLRDFVIERMSPSPGERNSFGQSEISEFTIEDFAYDSLQQLPYQANKQEMQSLEFLQGLAASK
;
A
#
# COMPACT_ATOMS: atom_id res chain seq x y z
N MET A 1 26.68 13.44 6.91
CA MET A 1 25.86 13.19 5.70
C MET A 1 25.49 11.70 5.58
N LYS A 2 24.80 11.13 6.60
CA LYS A 2 24.54 9.66 6.70
C LYS A 2 23.05 9.28 6.68
N LYS A 3 22.14 10.25 6.49
CA LYS A 3 20.68 10.03 6.64
C LYS A 3 19.93 9.81 5.31
N SER A 4 20.56 10.09 4.17
CA SER A 4 19.95 9.97 2.84
C SER A 4 19.93 8.53 2.29
N TYR A 5 20.87 7.67 2.70
CA TYR A 5 20.96 6.29 2.18
C TYR A 5 19.93 5.33 2.80
N VAL A 6 19.55 5.54 4.06
CA VAL A 6 18.53 4.72 4.74
C VAL A 6 17.16 4.92 4.09
N ILE A 7 16.86 6.14 3.62
CA ILE A 7 15.59 6.46 2.97
C ILE A 7 15.50 5.82 1.57
N ALA A 8 16.61 5.77 0.83
CA ALA A 8 16.66 5.09 -0.47
C ALA A 8 16.45 3.57 -0.35
N LEU A 9 16.99 2.94 0.70
CA LEU A 9 16.86 1.50 0.93
C LEU A 9 15.41 1.08 1.27
N VAL A 10 14.71 1.88 2.09
CA VAL A 10 13.30 1.62 2.45
C VAL A 10 12.38 1.74 1.23
N ILE A 11 12.67 2.66 0.30
CA ILE A 11 11.90 2.82 -0.95
C ILE A 11 12.09 1.63 -1.90
N ILE A 12 13.29 1.05 -1.95
CA ILE A 12 13.57 -0.13 -2.79
C ILE A 12 12.91 -1.39 -2.22
N VAL A 13 12.93 -1.59 -0.91
CA VAL A 13 12.27 -2.74 -0.25
C VAL A 13 10.75 -2.63 -0.36
N ALA A 14 10.17 -1.45 -0.16
CA ALA A 14 8.74 -1.23 -0.36
C ALA A 14 8.33 -1.39 -1.85
N GLY A 15 9.19 -0.96 -2.78
CA GLY A 15 9.00 -1.14 -4.22
C GLY A 15 9.01 -2.60 -4.66
N LEU A 16 9.90 -3.44 -4.11
CA LEU A 16 9.99 -4.87 -4.44
C LEU A 16 8.79 -5.67 -3.90
N VAL A 17 8.30 -5.35 -2.70
CA VAL A 17 7.07 -5.95 -2.14
C VAL A 17 5.84 -5.56 -2.99
N TRP A 18 5.82 -4.35 -3.54
CA TRP A 18 4.74 -3.89 -4.42
C TRP A 18 4.83 -4.48 -5.84
N PHE A 19 6.04 -4.68 -6.37
CA PHE A 19 6.29 -5.22 -7.71
C PHE A 19 6.08 -6.74 -7.78
N LEU A 20 6.52 -7.50 -6.76
CA LEU A 20 6.26 -8.94 -6.65
C LEU A 20 4.78 -9.27 -6.37
N GLY A 21 4.01 -8.29 -5.88
CA GLY A 21 2.56 -8.39 -5.73
C GLY A 21 1.75 -8.18 -7.02
N GLN A 22 2.37 -7.83 -8.16
CA GLN A 22 1.70 -7.72 -9.46
C GLN A 22 1.79 -9.03 -10.26
N GLY A 23 1.24 -10.11 -9.72
CA GLY A 23 1.05 -11.37 -10.44
C GLY A 23 -0.42 -11.70 -10.59
N ASN A 24 -0.83 -11.92 -11.84
CA ASN A 24 -2.03 -12.64 -12.32
C ASN A 24 -3.19 -11.79 -12.86
N ALA A 25 -3.11 -11.49 -14.17
CA ALA A 25 -4.22 -11.73 -15.07
C ALA A 25 -3.92 -13.02 -15.85
N SER A 26 -4.59 -14.12 -15.54
CA SER A 26 -4.51 -15.35 -16.31
C SER A 26 -5.28 -15.16 -17.62
N TYR A 27 -4.58 -15.06 -18.74
CA TYR A 27 -5.19 -15.12 -20.06
C TYR A 27 -5.45 -16.58 -20.43
N SER A 28 -6.72 -16.95 -20.58
CA SER A 28 -7.11 -18.21 -21.21
C SER A 28 -6.98 -18.02 -22.73
N ALA A 29 -5.96 -18.61 -23.34
CA ALA A 29 -5.83 -18.63 -24.80
C ALA A 29 -6.81 -19.66 -25.37
N SER A 30 -7.85 -19.19 -26.05
CA SER A 30 -8.68 -20.03 -26.92
C SER A 30 -7.90 -20.34 -28.20
N GLN A 31 -7.86 -21.61 -28.57
CA GLN A 31 -7.28 -22.10 -29.81
C GLN A 31 -8.10 -21.60 -31.02
N THR A 32 -7.43 -21.05 -32.02
CA THR A 32 -7.94 -21.06 -33.40
C THR A 32 -6.76 -21.20 -34.36
N THR A 33 -6.92 -22.11 -35.31
CA THR A 33 -5.94 -22.63 -36.25
C THR A 33 -5.65 -21.68 -37.42
N ALA A 34 -4.35 -21.63 -37.75
CA ALA A 34 -3.71 -21.52 -39.08
C ALA A 34 -3.96 -20.30 -40.00
N LYS A 35 -2.87 -19.60 -40.35
CA LYS A 35 -2.24 -19.74 -41.68
C LYS A 35 -0.78 -19.25 -41.71
N GLU A 36 -0.04 -20.03 -42.49
CA GLU A 36 1.39 -20.11 -42.83
C GLU A 36 1.93 -18.91 -43.64
N HIS A 37 3.17 -18.46 -43.34
CA HIS A 37 4.12 -18.07 -44.39
C HIS A 37 5.59 -18.16 -43.94
N ASN A 38 6.37 -18.84 -44.77
CA ASN A 38 7.81 -19.08 -44.69
C ASN A 38 8.67 -17.81 -44.80
N LYS A 39 9.84 -17.81 -44.13
CA LYS A 39 11.18 -17.77 -44.78
C LYS A 39 12.31 -17.59 -43.75
N THR A 40 13.24 -18.53 -43.75
CA THR A 40 14.61 -18.46 -43.22
C THR A 40 15.54 -17.83 -44.27
N PRO A 41 16.59 -17.10 -43.86
CA PRO A 41 17.97 -17.46 -44.24
C PRO A 41 18.92 -17.32 -43.02
N GLU A 42 19.66 -18.35 -42.63
CA GLU A 42 20.94 -18.86 -43.15
C GLU A 42 22.17 -18.01 -42.78
N LEU A 43 23.10 -18.72 -42.14
CA LEU A 43 24.35 -18.33 -41.49
C LEU A 43 25.46 -18.15 -42.55
N ALA A 44 26.23 -17.06 -42.48
CA ALA A 44 27.51 -16.97 -43.19
C ALA A 44 28.63 -16.67 -42.19
N ALA A 45 29.48 -17.67 -41.97
CA ALA A 45 30.77 -17.54 -41.30
C ALA A 45 31.80 -17.01 -42.30
N MET A 46 32.60 -16.02 -41.90
CA MET A 46 33.93 -15.79 -42.47
C MET A 46 34.91 -15.40 -41.36
N SER A 47 35.95 -16.23 -41.28
CA SER A 47 37.11 -16.12 -40.39
C SER A 47 38.16 -15.20 -41.02
N ALA A 48 38.75 -14.29 -40.24
CA ALA A 48 40.02 -13.64 -40.58
C ALA A 48 40.76 -13.15 -39.31
N LYS A 49 41.65 -14.03 -38.83
CA LYS A 49 43.02 -13.82 -38.32
C LYS A 49 43.35 -12.59 -37.44
N SER A 50 43.88 -12.91 -36.25
CA SER A 50 44.52 -12.07 -35.25
C SER A 50 45.61 -11.12 -35.74
N GLU A 51 45.62 -9.92 -35.16
CA GLU A 51 46.83 -9.22 -34.71
C GLU A 51 46.49 -8.44 -33.43
N VAL A 52 47.25 -8.69 -32.36
CA VAL A 52 47.07 -8.11 -31.01
C VAL A 52 48.05 -6.96 -30.83
N PRO A 53 47.62 -5.75 -30.43
CA PRO A 53 48.45 -4.85 -29.66
C PRO A 53 48.11 -5.00 -28.18
N ALA A 54 49.09 -5.46 -27.41
CA ALA A 54 49.03 -5.53 -25.96
C ALA A 54 48.92 -4.11 -25.37
N VAL A 55 47.73 -3.74 -24.86
CA VAL A 55 47.55 -2.57 -24.01
C VAL A 55 47.65 -3.02 -22.56
N LYS A 56 48.70 -2.54 -21.89
CA LYS A 56 48.97 -2.74 -20.47
C LYS A 56 47.78 -2.25 -19.64
N SER A 57 47.12 -3.16 -18.94
CA SER A 57 46.13 -2.85 -17.91
C SER A 57 46.82 -2.23 -16.70
N SER A 58 46.75 -0.91 -16.57
CA SER A 58 47.00 -0.23 -15.30
C SER A 58 45.69 -0.18 -14.51
N ILE A 59 45.45 -1.21 -13.69
CA ILE A 59 44.38 -1.19 -12.70
C ILE A 59 44.76 -0.17 -11.64
N LYS A 60 44.18 1.02 -11.74
CA LYS A 60 44.15 2.01 -10.67
C LYS A 60 43.27 1.42 -9.56
N LYS A 61 43.85 1.15 -8.38
CA LYS A 61 43.11 0.69 -7.19
C LYS A 61 41.93 1.63 -6.92
N MET A 62 40.73 1.06 -6.93
CA MET A 62 39.50 1.71 -6.52
C MET A 62 39.50 1.82 -4.98
N PRO A 63 38.95 2.89 -4.38
CA PRO A 63 39.00 3.10 -2.93
C PRO A 63 38.17 2.05 -2.16
N GLU A 64 38.59 1.75 -0.92
CA GLU A 64 37.98 0.79 0.02
C GLU A 64 36.49 1.04 0.36
N GLU A 65 35.88 2.15 -0.07
CA GLU A 65 34.48 2.51 0.23
C GLU A 65 33.42 1.61 -0.45
N GLN A 66 33.76 0.91 -1.54
CA GLN A 66 32.78 0.05 -2.24
C GLN A 66 32.53 -1.30 -1.54
N HIS A 67 33.45 -1.77 -0.70
CA HIS A 67 33.31 -3.05 -0.01
C HIS A 67 32.30 -2.97 1.15
N GLU A 68 32.32 -1.90 1.95
CA GLU A 68 31.35 -1.70 3.04
C GLU A 68 29.91 -1.56 2.52
N PHE A 69 29.72 -0.84 1.41
CA PHE A 69 28.41 -0.68 0.76
C PHE A 69 27.84 -2.02 0.24
N ASN A 70 28.69 -2.93 -0.25
CA ASN A 70 28.25 -4.24 -0.73
C ASN A 70 27.84 -5.16 0.44
N GLU A 71 28.55 -5.09 1.57
CA GLU A 71 28.20 -5.86 2.77
C GLU A 71 26.87 -5.41 3.40
N ASP A 72 26.59 -4.11 3.43
CA ASP A 72 25.33 -3.58 3.96
C ASP A 72 24.13 -4.00 3.10
N ILE A 73 24.29 -4.04 1.78
CA ILE A 73 23.27 -4.56 0.85
C ILE A 73 23.06 -6.06 1.06
N ALA A 74 24.14 -6.85 1.16
CA ALA A 74 24.03 -8.28 1.39
C ALA A 74 23.34 -8.61 2.72
N LYS A 75 23.64 -7.86 3.80
CA LYS A 75 22.94 -7.98 5.10
C LYS A 75 21.46 -7.63 4.99
N ALA A 76 21.12 -6.53 4.32
CA ALA A 76 19.73 -6.13 4.10
C ALA A 76 18.97 -7.18 3.26
N ALA A 77 19.58 -7.67 2.18
CA ALA A 77 19.01 -8.72 1.33
C ALA A 77 18.81 -10.02 2.12
N SER A 78 19.76 -10.40 2.98
CA SER A 78 19.65 -11.56 3.86
C SER A 78 18.45 -11.45 4.81
N ALA A 79 18.29 -10.30 5.47
CA ALA A 79 17.15 -10.04 6.35
C ALA A 79 15.81 -10.12 5.58
N VAL A 80 15.74 -9.51 4.40
CA VAL A 80 14.55 -9.56 3.53
C VAL A 80 14.25 -10.99 3.06
N ALA A 81 15.27 -11.76 2.67
CA ALA A 81 15.12 -13.14 2.24
C ALA A 81 14.60 -14.04 3.38
N GLN A 82 15.13 -13.88 4.59
CA GLN A 82 14.67 -14.62 5.78
C GLN A 82 13.21 -14.31 6.11
N GLN A 83 12.84 -13.03 6.09
CA GLN A 83 11.46 -12.61 6.33
C GLN A 83 10.52 -13.13 5.24
N TYR A 84 10.94 -13.06 3.97
CA TYR A 84 10.16 -13.60 2.85
C TYR A 84 9.97 -15.11 2.98
N GLN A 85 11.02 -15.87 3.30
CA GLN A 85 10.94 -17.31 3.52
C GLN A 85 9.96 -17.68 4.64
N GLN A 86 9.94 -16.94 5.74
CA GLN A 86 8.97 -17.15 6.82
C GLN A 86 7.53 -16.89 6.35
N SER A 87 7.33 -15.87 5.50
CA SER A 87 6.00 -15.56 4.95
C SER A 87 5.45 -16.64 4.02
N LEU A 88 6.32 -17.43 3.36
CA LEU A 88 5.92 -18.52 2.47
C LEU A 88 5.24 -19.70 3.18
N ALA A 89 5.24 -19.74 4.51
CA ALA A 89 4.43 -20.68 5.28
C ALA A 89 2.92 -20.38 5.19
N PHE A 90 2.54 -19.21 4.67
CA PHE A 90 1.17 -18.74 4.56
C PHE A 90 0.87 -18.28 3.13
N PRO A 91 -0.37 -18.48 2.65
CA PRO A 91 -0.73 -17.98 1.33
C PRO A 91 -0.73 -16.45 1.28
N PRO A 92 -0.37 -15.83 0.15
CA PRO A 92 -0.25 -14.36 0.04
C PRO A 92 -1.59 -13.61 0.22
N TYR A 93 -2.72 -14.30 0.11
CA TYR A 93 -4.05 -13.75 0.34
C TYR A 93 -4.50 -13.79 1.82
N SER A 94 -3.76 -14.48 2.69
CA SER A 94 -4.11 -14.70 4.10
C SER A 94 -2.84 -14.80 4.94
N GLN A 95 -2.26 -13.64 5.24
CA GLN A 95 -1.02 -13.52 5.99
C GLN A 95 -1.30 -13.26 7.47
N PRO A 96 -0.57 -13.85 8.43
CA PRO A 96 -0.69 -13.51 9.84
C PRO A 96 -0.55 -11.99 10.07
N LEU A 97 -1.28 -11.49 11.05
CA LEU A 97 -1.28 -10.08 11.43
C LEU A 97 -1.16 -9.96 12.93
N THR A 98 -0.25 -9.10 13.37
CA THR A 98 0.00 -8.81 14.78
C THR A 98 -0.29 -7.34 15.08
N VAL A 99 -0.34 -6.99 16.36
CA VAL A 99 -0.52 -5.60 16.81
C VAL A 99 0.63 -4.68 16.40
N ASN A 100 1.78 -5.24 16.00
CA ASN A 100 2.96 -4.48 15.59
C ASN A 100 2.96 -4.12 14.09
N ASP A 101 2.04 -4.69 13.31
CA ASP A 101 1.94 -4.46 11.86
C ASP A 101 1.12 -3.20 11.55
N GLU A 102 1.56 -2.05 12.07
CA GLU A 102 0.82 -0.78 12.00
C GLU A 102 0.49 -0.34 10.56
N ASP A 103 1.36 -0.63 9.60
CA ASP A 103 1.17 -0.28 8.18
C ASP A 103 -0.06 -1.00 7.57
N ARG A 104 -0.34 -2.22 8.03
CA ARG A 104 -1.49 -3.03 7.61
C ARG A 104 -2.73 -2.75 8.44
N LEU A 105 -2.55 -2.42 9.73
CA LEU A 105 -3.64 -2.06 10.63
C LEU A 105 -4.20 -0.65 10.33
N LYS A 106 -3.34 0.28 9.90
CA LYS A 106 -3.69 1.69 9.70
C LYS A 106 -3.23 2.20 8.32
N PRO A 107 -3.69 1.59 7.20
CA PRO A 107 -3.13 1.83 5.86
C PRO A 107 -3.41 3.23 5.29
N ASN A 108 -4.31 4.01 5.91
CA ASN A 108 -4.67 5.37 5.49
C ASN A 108 -4.40 6.41 6.59
N GLN A 109 -3.62 6.08 7.61
CA GLN A 109 -3.31 7.01 8.69
C GLN A 109 -2.57 8.24 8.16
N PHE A 110 -2.94 9.39 8.71
CA PHE A 110 -2.16 10.61 8.56
C PHE A 110 -1.13 10.71 9.68
N PHE A 111 0.12 11.03 9.32
CA PHE A 111 1.15 11.37 10.30
C PHE A 111 1.11 12.87 10.55
N PRO A 112 0.85 13.33 11.79
CA PRO A 112 0.83 14.74 12.13
C PRO A 112 2.09 15.47 11.66
N VAL A 113 1.91 16.69 11.16
CA VAL A 113 3.01 17.55 10.73
C VAL A 113 3.15 18.71 11.69
N SER A 114 4.38 19.03 12.09
CA SER A 114 4.69 20.08 13.04
C SER A 114 5.58 21.16 12.42
N SER A 115 5.35 22.41 12.81
CA SER A 115 6.27 23.53 12.57
C SER A 115 6.78 24.11 13.89
N PRO A 116 8.09 24.41 14.03
CA PRO A 116 8.65 24.96 15.26
C PRO A 116 8.20 26.41 15.49
N VAL A 117 7.89 26.75 16.74
CA VAL A 117 7.49 28.10 17.17
C VAL A 117 8.71 28.86 17.69
N GLY A 118 9.59 29.26 16.77
CA GLY A 118 10.83 29.97 17.11
C GLY A 118 11.87 29.12 17.85
N GLU A 119 12.86 29.76 18.47
CA GLU A 119 14.04 29.09 19.07
C GLU A 119 13.83 28.60 20.51
N GLN A 120 12.79 29.08 21.20
CA GLN A 120 12.56 28.83 22.64
C GLN A 120 11.77 27.54 22.94
N GLY A 121 11.43 26.76 21.90
CA GLY A 121 10.68 25.51 22.02
C GLY A 121 9.17 25.70 21.87
N GLY A 122 8.49 24.65 21.40
CA GLY A 122 7.07 24.64 21.06
C GLY A 122 6.83 24.30 19.59
N GLU A 123 5.71 23.64 19.31
CA GLU A 123 5.34 23.20 17.97
C GLU A 123 3.88 23.57 17.66
N LEU A 124 3.65 23.99 16.41
CA LEU A 124 2.34 24.05 15.79
C LEU A 124 2.11 22.73 15.07
N THR A 125 1.18 21.91 15.57
CA THR A 125 0.88 20.60 15.00
C THR A 125 -0.42 20.65 14.22
N LEU A 126 -0.39 20.16 12.98
CA LEU A 126 -1.56 19.88 12.15
C LEU A 126 -1.77 18.37 12.08
N SER A 127 -2.95 17.93 12.50
CA SER A 127 -3.38 16.53 12.47
C SER A 127 -4.65 16.37 11.64
N LEU A 128 -4.76 15.24 10.95
CA LEU A 128 -5.93 14.86 10.17
C LEU A 128 -6.35 13.43 10.52
N SER A 129 -7.62 13.11 10.25
CA SER A 129 -8.15 11.76 10.47
C SER A 129 -7.49 10.71 9.55
N GLN A 130 -7.13 11.10 8.33
CA GLN A 130 -6.57 10.22 7.32
C GLN A 130 -5.85 11.00 6.20
N TYR A 131 -5.03 10.30 5.42
CA TYR A 131 -4.25 10.89 4.32
C TYR A 131 -5.03 10.93 2.99
N ARG A 132 -5.81 9.89 2.66
CA ARG A 132 -6.64 9.82 1.45
C ARG A 132 -8.10 9.94 1.81
N TYR A 133 -8.83 10.77 1.07
CA TYR A 133 -10.27 10.97 1.20
C TYR A 133 -10.94 10.57 -0.10
N VAL A 134 -12.15 10.03 0.02
CA VAL A 134 -12.99 9.64 -1.11
C VAL A 134 -14.30 10.40 -1.02
N TYR A 135 -14.72 11.09 -2.10
CA TYR A 135 -15.99 11.81 -2.11
C TYR A 135 -17.16 10.88 -1.73
N PRO A 136 -18.10 11.31 -0.86
CA PRO A 136 -18.32 12.66 -0.34
C PRO A 136 -17.70 12.96 1.05
N GLN A 137 -16.64 12.24 1.45
CA GLN A 137 -16.04 12.40 2.78
C GLN A 137 -15.57 13.84 3.04
N ALA A 138 -15.94 14.37 4.21
CA ALA A 138 -15.43 15.65 4.67
C ALA A 138 -13.97 15.56 5.14
N ILE A 139 -13.18 16.60 4.89
CA ILE A 139 -11.80 16.72 5.36
C ILE A 139 -11.85 17.35 6.74
N LYS A 140 -11.54 16.57 7.78
CA LYS A 140 -11.50 17.01 9.18
C LYS A 140 -10.05 17.14 9.64
N LEU A 141 -9.71 18.29 10.19
CA LEU A 141 -8.37 18.58 10.70
C LEU A 141 -8.43 19.25 12.08
N THR A 142 -7.38 19.03 12.84
CA THR A 142 -7.13 19.62 14.15
C THR A 142 -5.79 20.34 14.11
N ILE A 143 -5.77 21.58 14.58
CA ILE A 143 -4.57 22.38 14.78
C ILE A 143 -4.37 22.54 16.28
N SER A 144 -3.17 22.25 16.77
CA SER A 144 -2.84 22.42 18.19
C SER A 144 -1.48 23.09 18.37
N ALA A 145 -1.42 24.00 19.35
CA ALA A 145 -0.18 24.65 19.79
C ALA A 145 -0.40 25.31 21.15
N GLN A 146 0.65 25.44 21.97
CA GLN A 146 0.54 26.24 23.19
C GLN A 146 0.32 27.72 22.85
N ASN A 147 -0.60 28.40 23.54
CA ASN A 147 -0.97 29.79 23.28
C ASN A 147 -1.49 30.03 21.84
N LEU A 148 -2.16 29.03 21.28
CA LEU A 148 -2.80 29.15 19.97
C LEU A 148 -3.91 30.21 20.03
N GLY A 149 -3.80 31.23 19.20
CA GLY A 149 -4.78 32.30 19.04
C GLY A 149 -5.72 32.03 17.89
N LYS A 150 -5.61 32.82 16.82
CA LYS A 150 -6.38 32.65 15.59
C LYS A 150 -5.61 31.79 14.61
N ALA A 151 -6.31 30.98 13.82
CA ALA A 151 -5.70 30.32 12.67
C ALA A 151 -6.59 30.42 11.45
N GLN A 152 -5.95 30.52 10.30
CA GLN A 152 -6.56 30.44 8.98
C GLN A 152 -6.04 29.19 8.29
N VAL A 153 -6.92 28.48 7.60
CA VAL A 153 -6.59 27.30 6.82
C VAL A 153 -7.10 27.49 5.41
N THR A 154 -6.17 27.45 4.47
CA THR A 154 -6.45 27.51 3.04
C THR A 154 -6.23 26.12 2.45
N LEU A 155 -7.29 25.59 1.85
CA LEU A 155 -7.29 24.39 1.02
C LEU A 155 -7.04 24.82 -0.43
N SER A 156 -6.01 24.27 -1.07
CA SER A 156 -5.62 24.60 -2.43
C SER A 156 -5.28 23.37 -3.25
N ASP A 157 -5.28 23.54 -4.57
CA ASP A 157 -4.67 22.57 -5.48
C ASP A 157 -3.14 22.55 -5.27
N THR A 158 -2.57 21.36 -5.09
CA THR A 158 -1.13 21.21 -4.90
C THR A 158 -0.33 21.62 -6.13
N ASP A 159 -0.85 21.37 -7.32
CA ASP A 159 -0.13 21.54 -8.59
C ASP A 159 -0.21 22.99 -9.07
N THR A 160 -1.40 23.60 -9.04
CA THR A 160 -1.62 24.98 -9.50
C THR A 160 -1.47 26.04 -8.41
N LYS A 161 -1.44 25.63 -7.13
CA LYS A 161 -1.49 26.51 -5.94
C LYS A 161 -2.73 27.40 -5.87
N GLN A 162 -3.74 27.14 -6.69
CA GLN A 162 -4.98 27.91 -6.67
C GLN A 162 -5.76 27.62 -5.38
N PRO A 163 -6.14 28.64 -4.60
CA PRO A 163 -6.95 28.45 -3.41
C PRO A 163 -8.35 28.02 -3.82
N LEU A 164 -8.82 26.93 -3.20
CA LEU A 164 -10.16 26.38 -3.41
C LEU A 164 -11.11 26.92 -2.34
N LYS A 165 -10.67 26.86 -1.07
CA LYS A 165 -11.46 27.32 0.09
C LYS A 165 -10.55 27.82 1.20
N THR A 166 -11.08 28.73 2.00
CA THR A 166 -10.40 29.23 3.20
C THR A 166 -11.36 29.30 4.36
N HIS A 167 -10.97 28.74 5.50
CA HIS A 167 -11.67 28.84 6.77
C HIS A 167 -10.76 29.52 7.81
N SER A 168 -11.36 30.26 8.74
CA SER A 168 -10.65 30.86 9.85
C SER A 168 -11.39 30.58 11.15
N GLY A 169 -10.64 30.46 12.24
CA GLY A 169 -11.21 30.21 13.55
C GLY A 169 -10.32 30.77 14.67
N VAL A 170 -10.88 30.78 15.87
CA VAL A 170 -10.17 31.10 17.11
C VAL A 170 -10.09 29.82 17.92
N ALA A 171 -8.90 29.47 18.39
CA ALA A 171 -8.69 28.28 19.17
C ALA A 171 -9.40 28.34 20.52
N ARG A 172 -9.75 27.16 21.02
CA ARG A 172 -10.25 26.92 22.37
C ARG A 172 -9.37 25.85 22.99
N ASP A 173 -8.92 26.07 24.22
CA ASP A 173 -8.05 25.12 24.94
C ASP A 173 -6.82 24.68 24.14
N ASN A 174 -6.15 25.65 23.48
CA ASN A 174 -4.96 25.42 22.64
C ASN A 174 -5.20 24.57 21.36
N GLU A 175 -6.47 24.37 20.98
CA GLU A 175 -6.86 23.58 19.82
C GLU A 175 -7.88 24.30 18.93
N LEU A 176 -7.79 24.07 17.61
CA LEU A 176 -8.80 24.49 16.65
C LEU A 176 -9.13 23.32 15.70
N ALA A 177 -10.38 22.88 15.71
CA ALA A 177 -10.90 21.91 14.76
C ALA A 177 -11.58 22.62 13.57
N ILE A 178 -11.27 22.18 12.34
CA ILE A 178 -11.87 22.69 11.10
C ILE A 178 -12.35 21.51 10.25
N THR A 179 -13.47 21.72 9.56
CA THR A 179 -14.00 20.76 8.60
C THR A 179 -14.24 21.44 7.25
N PHE A 180 -13.71 20.86 6.18
CA PHE A 180 -14.12 21.17 4.81
C PHE A 180 -15.13 20.12 4.34
N LYS A 181 -16.28 20.56 3.83
CA LYS A 181 -17.22 19.65 3.17
C LYS A 181 -16.55 19.03 1.94
N GLY A 182 -16.81 17.75 1.69
CA GLY A 182 -16.34 17.09 0.48
C GLY A 182 -17.04 17.63 -0.77
N GLU A 183 -16.27 17.85 -1.83
CA GLU A 183 -16.78 18.29 -3.14
C GLU A 183 -16.25 17.37 -4.23
N GLU A 184 -17.05 17.14 -5.27
CA GLU A 184 -16.74 16.16 -6.31
C GLU A 184 -15.61 16.63 -7.25
N ASP A 185 -15.49 17.94 -7.41
CA ASP A 185 -14.54 18.62 -8.30
C ASP A 185 -13.18 18.91 -7.65
N TYR A 186 -12.95 18.48 -6.41
CA TYR A 186 -11.63 18.63 -5.79
C TYR A 186 -10.55 17.92 -6.59
N PRO A 187 -9.43 18.62 -6.89
CA PRO A 187 -8.30 18.00 -7.56
C PRO A 187 -7.71 16.91 -6.67
N ARG A 188 -7.02 15.96 -7.31
CA ARG A 188 -6.57 14.78 -6.59
C ARG A 188 -5.59 15.09 -5.46
N ASN A 189 -4.70 16.04 -5.69
CA ASN A 189 -3.66 16.42 -4.75
C ASN A 189 -4.06 17.75 -4.11
N LEU A 190 -4.43 17.73 -2.84
CA LEU A 190 -4.80 18.93 -2.10
C LEU A 190 -3.70 19.32 -1.12
N GLN A 191 -3.49 20.62 -1.00
CA GLN A 191 -2.59 21.23 -0.03
C GLN A 191 -3.42 21.98 1.02
N LEU A 192 -3.06 21.78 2.29
CA LEU A 192 -3.56 22.55 3.42
C LEU A 192 -2.43 23.45 3.90
N LEU A 193 -2.62 24.76 3.75
CA LEU A 193 -1.77 25.77 4.38
C LEU A 193 -2.49 26.32 5.60
N VAL A 194 -1.92 26.10 6.77
CA VAL A 194 -2.39 26.68 8.02
C VAL A 194 -1.47 27.84 8.36
N GLU A 195 -2.04 28.99 8.67
CA GLU A 195 -1.34 30.16 9.20
C GLU A 195 -1.96 30.47 10.57
N ALA A 196 -1.19 30.23 11.63
CA ALA A 196 -1.67 30.37 13.00
C ALA A 196 -0.92 31.44 13.77
N ASP A 197 -1.64 32.27 14.51
CA ASP A 197 -1.10 33.19 15.51
C ASP A 197 -0.81 32.43 16.81
N ILE A 198 0.45 32.46 17.22
CA ILE A 198 0.93 31.86 18.46
C ILE A 198 1.66 32.96 19.24
N ALA A 199 1.04 33.44 20.31
CA ALA A 199 1.55 34.54 21.13
C ALA A 199 1.99 35.79 20.32
N GLY A 200 1.24 36.16 19.27
CA GLY A 200 1.51 37.32 18.42
C GLY A 200 2.45 37.04 17.25
N LYS A 201 2.89 35.79 17.05
CA LYS A 201 3.73 35.37 15.93
C LYS A 201 2.94 34.49 14.98
N MET A 202 2.96 34.83 13.69
CA MET A 202 2.36 33.99 12.64
C MET A 202 3.31 32.84 12.30
N VAL A 203 2.82 31.61 12.48
CA VAL A 203 3.56 30.38 12.19
C VAL A 203 2.80 29.57 11.15
N PRO A 204 3.42 29.23 10.00
CA PRO A 204 2.80 28.40 8.99
C PRO A 204 3.05 26.91 9.25
N VAL A 205 2.07 26.06 8.93
CA VAL A 205 2.28 24.61 8.76
C VAL A 205 1.56 24.12 7.52
N VAL A 206 2.17 23.19 6.81
CA VAL A 206 1.69 22.70 5.51
C VAL A 206 1.53 21.18 5.55
N ALA A 207 0.37 20.70 5.11
CA ALA A 207 0.13 19.30 4.82
C ALA A 207 -0.34 19.11 3.37
N GLN A 208 -0.12 17.90 2.85
CA GLN A 208 -0.71 17.46 1.58
C GLN A 208 -1.53 16.21 1.83
N ILE A 209 -2.67 16.11 1.14
CA ILE A 209 -3.60 14.98 1.21
C ILE A 209 -4.07 14.61 -0.19
N GLN A 210 -4.65 13.43 -0.33
CA GLN A 210 -5.30 13.03 -1.58
C GLN A 210 -6.82 13.04 -1.43
N TYR A 211 -7.51 13.46 -2.48
CA TYR A 211 -8.96 13.43 -2.58
C TYR A 211 -9.35 12.84 -3.94
N MET A 212 -10.40 12.03 -4.02
CA MET A 212 -10.81 11.45 -5.31
C MET A 212 -12.26 11.01 -5.30
N PRO A 213 -12.91 10.91 -6.47
CA PRO A 213 -14.19 10.22 -6.57
C PRO A 213 -14.02 8.73 -6.25
N PRO A 214 -15.06 8.07 -5.69
CA PRO A 214 -15.02 6.64 -5.39
C PRO A 214 -14.91 5.79 -6.66
N SER A 215 -14.14 4.71 -6.60
CA SER A 215 -14.10 3.70 -7.65
C SER A 215 -15.14 2.59 -7.46
N ALA A 216 -15.49 2.28 -6.22
CA ALA A 216 -16.52 1.34 -5.82
C ALA A 216 -16.95 1.60 -4.37
N THR A 217 -18.07 1.01 -3.96
CA THR A 217 -18.56 1.00 -2.58
C THR A 217 -18.70 -0.44 -2.11
N LEU A 218 -18.08 -0.80 -0.97
CA LEU A 218 -18.38 -2.04 -0.25
C LEU A 218 -19.70 -1.86 0.51
N THR A 219 -20.68 -2.69 0.18
CA THR A 219 -22.08 -2.53 0.63
C THR A 219 -22.48 -3.54 1.70
N SER A 220 -22.01 -4.78 1.58
CA SER A 220 -22.36 -5.87 2.50
C SER A 220 -21.38 -7.05 2.36
N PHE A 221 -21.54 -8.03 3.24
CA PHE A 221 -20.95 -9.35 3.11
C PHE A 221 -22.05 -10.41 3.17
N ASP A 222 -21.81 -11.54 2.50
CA ASP A 222 -22.60 -12.74 2.72
C ASP A 222 -22.01 -13.56 3.88
N ASN A 223 -22.77 -14.56 4.36
CA ASN A 223 -22.30 -15.47 5.39
C ASN A 223 -21.03 -16.21 4.96
N ALA A 224 -20.09 -16.35 5.89
CA ALA A 224 -18.87 -17.09 5.65
C ALA A 224 -19.16 -18.59 5.53
N TYR A 225 -18.42 -19.28 4.65
CA TYR A 225 -18.56 -20.72 4.47
C TYR A 225 -17.21 -21.40 4.20
N PRO A 226 -17.03 -22.66 4.60
CA PRO A 226 -15.80 -23.40 4.37
C PRO A 226 -15.72 -23.85 2.91
N ARG A 227 -14.54 -23.71 2.30
CA ARG A 227 -14.20 -24.29 1.00
C ARG A 227 -12.75 -24.76 1.01
N ASN A 228 -12.54 -26.06 0.95
CA ASN A 228 -11.22 -26.69 1.06
C ASN A 228 -10.52 -26.24 2.35
N ASP A 229 -9.33 -25.68 2.21
CA ASP A 229 -8.43 -25.15 3.23
C ASP A 229 -8.76 -23.71 3.66
N ASN A 230 -9.86 -23.12 3.17
CA ASN A 230 -10.18 -21.72 3.34
C ASN A 230 -11.59 -21.47 3.90
N MET A 231 -11.69 -20.52 4.84
CA MET A 231 -12.92 -19.77 5.10
C MET A 231 -13.12 -18.74 3.99
N ILE A 232 -14.24 -18.80 3.29
CA ILE A 232 -14.62 -17.85 2.25
C ILE A 232 -15.60 -16.85 2.84
N VAL A 233 -15.32 -15.55 2.65
CA VAL A 233 -16.22 -14.46 3.06
C VAL A 233 -16.52 -13.59 1.83
N PRO A 234 -17.69 -13.75 1.20
CA PRO A 234 -18.04 -13.02 -0.01
C PRO A 234 -18.36 -11.55 0.31
N ALA A 235 -17.68 -10.63 -0.36
CA ALA A 235 -17.87 -9.18 -0.22
C ALA A 235 -18.65 -8.63 -1.42
N ASN A 236 -19.72 -7.90 -1.15
CA ASN A 236 -20.61 -7.34 -2.18
C ASN A 236 -20.29 -5.86 -2.41
N LEU A 237 -20.03 -5.50 -3.67
CA LEU A 237 -19.66 -4.14 -4.06
C LEU A 237 -20.60 -3.57 -5.12
N THR A 238 -20.85 -2.27 -5.03
CA THR A 238 -21.31 -1.47 -6.17
C THR A 238 -20.09 -0.82 -6.81
N VAL A 239 -19.71 -1.27 -8.00
CA VAL A 239 -18.55 -0.79 -8.73
C VAL A 239 -18.95 0.35 -9.65
N ILE A 240 -18.25 1.49 -9.53
CA ILE A 240 -18.51 2.70 -10.31
C ILE A 240 -17.60 2.73 -11.55
N LYS A 241 -16.39 2.17 -11.45
CA LYS A 241 -15.43 2.10 -12.56
C LYS A 241 -14.91 0.69 -12.74
N SER A 242 -15.12 0.08 -13.90
CA SER A 242 -14.55 -1.23 -14.23
C SER A 242 -13.02 -1.23 -14.11
N GLY A 243 -12.43 -2.35 -13.68
CA GLY A 243 -10.98 -2.46 -13.54
C GLY A 243 -10.49 -3.67 -12.75
N LEU A 244 -9.18 -3.74 -12.52
CA LEU A 244 -8.59 -4.70 -11.59
C LEU A 244 -8.66 -4.12 -10.17
N TYR A 245 -9.35 -4.81 -9.29
CA TYR A 245 -9.51 -4.42 -7.90
C TYR A 245 -8.64 -5.25 -6.98
N ARG A 246 -8.12 -4.59 -5.94
CA ARG A 246 -7.52 -5.18 -4.77
C ARG A 246 -8.31 -4.73 -3.56
N LEU A 247 -8.97 -5.69 -2.91
CA LEU A 247 -9.63 -5.47 -1.63
C LEU A 247 -8.74 -6.00 -0.52
N ARG A 248 -8.68 -5.24 0.58
CA ARG A 248 -7.97 -5.63 1.80
C ARG A 248 -8.89 -5.51 3.00
N ALA A 249 -8.74 -6.41 3.94
CA ALA A 249 -9.42 -6.40 5.23
C ALA A 249 -8.51 -7.07 6.25
N ASN A 250 -8.72 -6.75 7.52
CA ASN A 250 -8.06 -7.41 8.63
C ASN A 250 -9.07 -8.29 9.37
N LEU A 251 -8.71 -9.56 9.58
CA LEU A 251 -9.47 -10.52 10.37
C LEU A 251 -9.02 -10.45 11.83
N TYR A 252 -9.99 -10.44 12.73
CA TYR A 252 -9.80 -10.36 14.17
C TYR A 252 -10.56 -11.48 14.89
N SER A 253 -10.08 -11.85 16.07
CA SER A 253 -10.83 -12.55 17.11
C SER A 253 -11.05 -11.58 18.26
N GLY A 254 -12.28 -11.06 18.40
CA GLY A 254 -12.55 -9.91 19.25
C GLY A 254 -11.70 -8.69 18.86
N THR A 255 -10.77 -8.30 19.73
CA THR A 255 -9.84 -7.18 19.47
C THR A 255 -8.47 -7.62 18.95
N SER A 256 -8.15 -8.91 18.99
CA SER A 256 -6.85 -9.43 18.59
C SER A 256 -6.77 -9.61 17.08
N PRO A 257 -5.81 -8.99 16.37
CA PRO A 257 -5.62 -9.23 14.95
C PRO A 257 -5.15 -10.68 14.73
N LEU A 258 -5.66 -11.30 13.67
CA LEU A 258 -5.31 -12.66 13.27
C LEU A 258 -4.61 -12.66 11.92
N ALA A 259 -5.19 -11.98 10.93
CA ALA A 259 -4.71 -12.04 9.56
C ALA A 259 -5.03 -10.80 8.74
N HIS A 260 -4.13 -10.48 7.81
CA HIS A 260 -4.36 -9.56 6.73
C HIS A 260 -4.84 -10.34 5.51
N LEU A 261 -6.04 -10.03 5.05
CA LEU A 261 -6.68 -10.67 3.91
C LEU A 261 -6.59 -9.79 2.68
N VAL A 262 -6.22 -10.39 1.54
CA VAL A 262 -6.11 -9.70 0.25
C VAL A 262 -6.88 -10.46 -0.82
N ALA A 263 -7.88 -9.82 -1.40
CA ALA A 263 -8.63 -10.34 -2.53
C ALA A 263 -8.32 -9.52 -3.79
N LYS A 264 -8.16 -10.18 -4.93
CA LYS A 264 -7.96 -9.51 -6.22
C LYS A 264 -8.89 -10.10 -7.27
N ALA A 265 -9.58 -9.23 -8.02
CA ALA A 265 -10.44 -9.64 -9.12
C ALA A 265 -10.61 -8.49 -10.12
N ARG A 266 -10.84 -8.83 -11.39
CA ARG A 266 -11.33 -7.85 -12.36
C ARG A 266 -12.83 -7.72 -12.19
N LEU A 267 -13.30 -6.51 -11.91
CA LEU A 267 -14.70 -6.21 -11.66
C LEU A 267 -15.25 -5.30 -12.76
N ASN A 268 -16.49 -5.57 -13.16
CA ASN A 268 -17.24 -4.71 -14.07
C ASN A 268 -18.04 -3.67 -13.29
N GLU A 269 -18.52 -2.64 -13.96
CA GLU A 269 -19.44 -1.65 -13.37
C GLU A 269 -20.76 -2.30 -12.92
N GLY A 270 -21.34 -1.78 -11.84
CA GLY A 270 -22.56 -2.29 -11.23
C GLY A 270 -22.31 -3.22 -10.04
N SER A 271 -23.30 -4.05 -9.72
CA SER A 271 -23.22 -4.99 -8.59
C SER A 271 -22.24 -6.12 -8.90
N GLN A 272 -21.23 -6.30 -8.05
CA GLN A 272 -20.19 -7.30 -8.20
C GLN A 272 -19.88 -7.95 -6.84
N GLN A 273 -19.24 -9.11 -6.88
CA GLN A 273 -18.82 -9.83 -5.69
C GLN A 273 -17.36 -10.25 -5.79
N ILE A 274 -16.66 -10.23 -4.67
CA ILE A 274 -15.29 -10.73 -4.56
C ILE A 274 -15.10 -11.45 -3.22
N ASP A 275 -14.44 -12.60 -3.25
CA ASP A 275 -14.24 -13.44 -2.07
C ASP A 275 -12.96 -13.04 -1.32
N PHE A 276 -13.08 -12.69 -0.03
CA PHE A 276 -11.96 -12.84 0.88
C PHE A 276 -11.78 -14.32 1.24
N LYS A 277 -10.52 -14.72 1.40
CA LYS A 277 -10.15 -16.08 1.79
C LYS A 277 -9.26 -15.99 3.01
N ALA A 278 -9.62 -16.67 4.08
CA ALA A 278 -8.75 -16.88 5.23
C ALA A 278 -8.38 -18.36 5.28
N HIS A 279 -7.08 -18.63 5.16
CA HIS A 279 -6.56 -19.99 5.20
C HIS A 279 -6.66 -20.53 6.63
N TRP A 280 -6.93 -21.83 6.80
CA TRP A 280 -7.14 -22.42 8.13
C TRP A 280 -6.01 -22.13 9.11
N SER A 281 -4.76 -22.00 8.64
CA SER A 281 -3.58 -21.79 9.48
C SER A 281 -3.53 -20.45 10.22
N VAL A 282 -4.36 -19.47 9.82
CA VAL A 282 -4.47 -18.17 10.51
C VAL A 282 -5.72 -18.08 11.39
N LEU A 283 -6.57 -19.11 11.37
CA LEU A 283 -7.82 -19.14 12.12
C LEU A 283 -7.60 -19.78 13.50
N PRO A 284 -8.20 -19.23 14.57
CA PRO A 284 -8.25 -19.92 15.85
C PRO A 284 -9.17 -21.14 15.76
N LYS A 285 -8.87 -22.20 16.54
CA LYS A 285 -9.75 -23.37 16.64
C LYS A 285 -11.14 -23.01 17.16
N GLN A 286 -11.21 -22.02 18.05
CA GLN A 286 -12.46 -21.43 18.52
C GLN A 286 -12.74 -20.20 17.67
N THR A 287 -13.70 -20.31 16.77
CA THR A 287 -14.08 -19.26 15.80
C THR A 287 -15.17 -18.33 16.33
N ASN A 288 -15.27 -18.20 17.65
CA ASN A 288 -16.20 -17.28 18.29
C ASN A 288 -15.71 -15.83 18.07
N ASP A 289 -16.63 -14.92 17.77
CA ASP A 289 -16.36 -13.49 17.68
C ASP A 289 -15.31 -13.11 16.61
N LEU A 290 -15.35 -13.79 15.47
CA LEU A 290 -14.55 -13.43 14.30
C LEU A 290 -15.12 -12.17 13.64
N ARG A 291 -14.24 -11.20 13.33
CA ARG A 291 -14.64 -9.91 12.74
C ARG A 291 -13.71 -9.48 11.62
N LEU A 292 -14.27 -8.93 10.55
CA LEU A 292 -13.51 -8.21 9.51
C LEU A 292 -13.63 -6.70 9.71
N ARG A 293 -12.50 -5.99 9.62
CA ARG A 293 -12.40 -4.53 9.70
C ARG A 293 -11.35 -3.97 8.74
N ASP A 294 -11.17 -2.65 8.76
CA ASP A 294 -10.09 -1.92 8.08
C ASP A 294 -10.12 -2.10 6.55
N PHE A 295 -11.33 -2.04 5.99
CA PHE A 295 -11.56 -2.28 4.57
C PHE A 295 -10.84 -1.24 3.70
N VAL A 296 -10.04 -1.73 2.74
CA VAL A 296 -9.46 -0.89 1.69
C VAL A 296 -9.86 -1.43 0.33
N ILE A 297 -10.58 -0.61 -0.43
CA ILE A 297 -11.02 -0.92 -1.78
C ILE A 297 -10.14 -0.10 -2.73
N GLU A 298 -9.29 -0.76 -3.51
CA GLU A 298 -8.42 -0.10 -4.48
C GLU A 298 -8.70 -0.62 -5.89
N ARG A 299 -9.07 0.28 -6.79
CA ARG A 299 -8.95 0.04 -8.24
C ARG A 299 -7.51 0.29 -8.62
N MET A 300 -6.78 -0.77 -8.93
CA MET A 300 -5.38 -0.72 -9.34
C MET A 300 -5.23 0.10 -10.62
N SER A 301 -4.05 0.68 -10.82
CA SER A 301 -3.69 1.37 -12.06
C SER A 301 -3.88 0.41 -13.24
N PRO A 302 -4.75 0.73 -14.23
CA PRO A 302 -5.04 -0.18 -15.34
C PRO A 302 -3.97 -0.13 -16.43
N SER A 303 -3.16 0.92 -16.48
CA SER A 303 -2.10 1.12 -17.46
C SER A 303 -1.06 2.12 -16.94
N PRO A 304 0.19 2.09 -17.45
CA PRO A 304 1.19 3.10 -17.14
C PRO A 304 0.67 4.51 -17.43
N GLY A 305 0.73 5.39 -16.43
CA GLY A 305 0.25 6.78 -16.54
C GLY A 305 -1.18 7.01 -16.02
N GLU A 306 -2.04 5.99 -16.00
CA GLU A 306 -3.33 6.09 -15.30
C GLU A 306 -3.14 5.78 -13.82
N ARG A 307 -3.55 6.69 -12.93
CA ARG A 307 -3.36 6.50 -11.50
C ARG A 307 -4.40 5.54 -10.92
N ASN A 308 -4.04 4.84 -9.84
CA ASN A 308 -5.02 4.07 -9.04
C ASN A 308 -6.12 4.97 -8.45
N SER A 309 -7.22 4.38 -8.02
CA SER A 309 -8.31 5.10 -7.32
C SER A 309 -8.87 4.23 -6.20
N PHE A 310 -9.44 4.86 -5.19
CA PHE A 310 -9.95 4.17 -4.02
C PHE A 310 -11.48 4.22 -3.97
N GLY A 311 -12.06 3.17 -3.42
CA GLY A 311 -13.46 3.09 -3.07
C GLY A 311 -13.71 3.49 -1.62
N GLN A 312 -14.96 3.35 -1.21
CA GLN A 312 -15.41 3.55 0.17
C GLN A 312 -16.14 2.31 0.69
N SER A 313 -16.47 2.31 1.98
CA SER A 313 -17.26 1.26 2.61
C SER A 313 -18.42 1.88 3.37
N GLU A 314 -19.61 1.32 3.20
CA GLU A 314 -20.80 1.67 4.01
C GLU A 314 -20.79 0.95 5.36
N ILE A 315 -19.98 -0.11 5.47
CA ILE A 315 -19.80 -0.93 6.67
C ILE A 315 -18.39 -0.72 7.23
N SER A 316 -18.29 -0.54 8.55
CA SER A 316 -17.00 -0.40 9.23
C SER A 316 -16.48 -1.73 9.79
N GLU A 317 -17.37 -2.68 10.03
CA GLU A 317 -17.08 -3.99 10.59
C GLU A 317 -18.11 -5.01 10.09
N PHE A 318 -17.68 -6.26 9.94
CA PHE A 318 -18.56 -7.41 9.66
C PHE A 318 -18.24 -8.54 10.64
N THR A 319 -19.27 -9.05 11.32
CA THR A 319 -19.14 -10.18 12.25
C THR A 319 -19.41 -11.48 11.49
N ILE A 320 -18.53 -12.45 11.67
CA ILE A 320 -18.66 -13.79 11.11
C ILE A 320 -19.25 -14.69 12.19
N GLU A 321 -20.49 -15.11 11.98
CA GLU A 321 -21.23 -15.95 12.92
C GLU A 321 -21.17 -17.44 12.52
N ASP A 322 -21.15 -18.32 13.51
CA ASP A 322 -21.34 -19.78 13.38
C ASP A 322 -20.46 -20.48 12.32
N PHE A 323 -19.22 -20.04 12.14
CA PHE A 323 -18.31 -20.65 11.17
C PHE A 323 -17.78 -22.02 11.64
N ALA A 324 -18.08 -23.07 10.87
CA ALA A 324 -17.68 -24.45 11.15
C ALA A 324 -16.20 -24.73 10.78
N TYR A 325 -15.27 -24.36 11.68
CA TYR A 325 -13.83 -24.56 11.50
C TYR A 325 -13.46 -26.01 11.15
N ASP A 326 -14.10 -27.00 11.78
CA ASP A 326 -13.79 -28.42 11.58
C ASP A 326 -14.14 -28.94 10.18
N SER A 327 -14.84 -28.15 9.36
CA SER A 327 -15.13 -28.47 7.96
C SER A 327 -13.97 -28.10 7.01
N LEU A 328 -12.90 -27.47 7.50
CA LEU A 328 -11.74 -27.08 6.71
C LEU A 328 -10.74 -28.22 6.52
N GLN A 329 -10.14 -28.28 5.33
CA GLN A 329 -8.98 -29.14 5.07
C GLN A 329 -7.71 -28.50 5.65
N GLN A 330 -7.12 -29.16 6.64
CA GLN A 330 -5.94 -28.63 7.34
C GLN A 330 -4.62 -29.00 6.65
N LEU A 331 -4.54 -28.71 5.34
CA LEU A 331 -3.33 -28.92 4.55
C LEU A 331 -2.43 -27.68 4.66
N PRO A 332 -1.14 -27.81 5.01
CA PRO A 332 -0.22 -26.67 4.99
C PRO A 332 -0.14 -26.04 3.61
N TYR A 333 0.00 -24.71 3.57
CA TYR A 333 0.21 -24.01 2.31
C TYR A 333 1.53 -24.44 1.67
N GLN A 334 1.52 -24.61 0.35
CA GLN A 334 2.71 -24.89 -0.44
C GLN A 334 2.97 -23.72 -1.38
N ALA A 335 4.13 -23.09 -1.20
CA ALA A 335 4.57 -22.01 -2.06
C ALA A 335 4.66 -22.47 -3.53
N ASN A 336 4.18 -21.63 -4.43
CA ASN A 336 4.21 -21.92 -5.85
C ASN A 336 5.60 -21.64 -6.46
N LYS A 337 5.80 -22.04 -7.71
CA LYS A 337 7.08 -21.88 -8.41
C LYS A 337 7.58 -20.44 -8.44
N GLN A 338 6.69 -19.46 -8.62
CA GLN A 338 7.07 -18.05 -8.70
C GLN A 338 7.50 -17.50 -7.34
N GLU A 339 6.83 -17.93 -6.27
CA GLU A 339 7.21 -17.59 -4.89
C GLU A 339 8.60 -18.15 -4.55
N MET A 340 8.84 -19.41 -4.91
CA MET A 340 10.16 -20.04 -4.73
C MET A 340 11.25 -19.33 -5.54
N GLN A 341 10.98 -18.96 -6.79
CA GLN A 341 11.92 -18.19 -7.62
C GLN A 341 12.23 -16.80 -7.03
N SER A 342 11.25 -16.16 -6.43
CA SER A 342 11.44 -14.86 -5.77
C SER A 342 12.34 -15.00 -4.54
N LEU A 343 12.17 -16.09 -3.78
CA LEU A 343 13.04 -16.41 -2.65
C LEU A 343 14.48 -16.68 -3.11
N GLU A 344 14.66 -17.50 -4.13
CA GLU A 344 15.98 -17.81 -4.72
C GLU A 344 16.69 -16.54 -5.18
N PHE A 345 15.97 -15.62 -5.82
CA PHE A 345 16.52 -14.32 -6.23
C PHE A 345 17.00 -13.49 -5.03
N LEU A 346 16.18 -13.36 -3.97
CA LEU A 346 16.54 -12.61 -2.77
C LEU A 346 17.74 -13.24 -2.04
N GLN A 347 17.80 -14.57 -1.98
CA GLN A 347 18.94 -15.29 -1.43
C GLN A 347 20.20 -15.10 -2.27
N GLY A 348 20.07 -15.04 -3.61
CA GLY A 348 21.18 -14.72 -4.52
C GLY A 348 21.76 -13.33 -4.30
N LEU A 349 20.91 -12.32 -4.03
CA LEU A 349 21.37 -10.98 -3.65
C LEU A 349 22.14 -10.98 -2.32
N ALA A 350 21.70 -11.79 -1.36
CA ALA A 350 22.38 -11.92 -0.07
C ALA A 350 23.73 -12.66 -0.15
N ALA A 351 23.89 -13.53 -1.16
CA ALA A 351 25.08 -14.35 -1.36
C ALA A 351 26.15 -13.71 -2.27
N SER A 352 25.81 -12.63 -2.98
CA SER A 352 26.73 -11.92 -3.89
C SER A 352 27.75 -11.10 -3.07
N LYS A 353 29.02 -11.54 -3.05
CA LYS A 353 30.13 -10.86 -2.36
C LYS A 353 30.97 -10.00 -3.31
#